data_AF-A0A920H419-F1
#
_entry.id   AF-A0A920H419-F1
#
_cell.length_a   1.000
_cell.length_b   1.000
_cell.length_c   1.000
_cell.angle_alpha   90.00
_cell.angle_beta   90.00
_cell.angle_gamma   90.00
#
_symmetry.space_group_name_H-M   'P 1'
#
loop_
_entity.id
_entity.type
_entity.pdbx_description
1 polymer ?
#
loop_
_entity_poly.entity_id
_entity_poly.type
_entity_poly.pdbx_seq_one_letter_code
_entity_poly.pdbx_strand_id
1 'polypeptide(L)' 'MFYAPEMGGYFLEHANFVPANALVTPEHIAPVWYFTLFYSILRAIPDPQFGALAMLLSIIVLFFYHGLILIQLSL' A
#
# COMPACT_ATOMS: atom_id res chain seq x y z
N MET A 1 5.40 18.75 12.93
CA MET A 1 6.45 17.96 12.28
C MET A 1 7.75 17.93 13.08
N PHE A 2 8.41 19.07 13.37
CA PHE A 2 9.69 19.04 14.13
C PHE A 2 9.57 18.44 15.56
N TYR A 3 8.54 18.80 16.32
CA TYR A 3 8.32 18.30 17.70
C TYR A 3 7.47 17.03 17.80
N ALA A 4 6.86 16.60 16.69
CA ALA A 4 6.01 15.42 16.60
C ALA A 4 6.16 14.83 15.19
N PRO A 5 7.30 14.17 14.90
CA PRO A 5 7.62 13.69 13.55
C PRO A 5 6.76 12.49 13.13
N GLU A 6 6.28 11.70 14.08
CA GLU A 6 5.44 10.52 13.80
C GLU A 6 4.05 10.90 13.25
N MET A 7 3.52 12.05 13.67
CA MET A 7 2.14 12.49 13.40
C MET A 7 1.11 11.40 13.75
N GLY A 8 1.33 10.63 14.83
CA GLY A 8 0.47 9.50 15.20
C GLY A 8 0.68 8.25 14.33
N GLY A 9 1.85 8.11 13.71
CA GLY A 9 2.21 6.98 12.84
C GLY A 9 1.84 7.17 11.36
N TYR A 10 1.28 8.31 10.98
CA TYR A 10 0.91 8.60 9.58
C TYR A 10 2.08 9.10 8.72
N PHE A 11 3.14 9.62 9.33
CA PHE A 11 4.25 10.23 8.61
C PHE A 11 5.57 9.49 8.79
N LEU A 12 5.91 9.12 10.02
CA LEU A 12 7.11 8.34 10.32
C LEU A 12 6.78 7.25 11.33
N GLU A 13 7.00 5.99 10.97
CA GLU A 13 6.76 4.86 11.86
C GLU A 13 7.88 4.72 12.90
N HIS A 14 7.53 4.22 14.09
CA HIS A 14 8.48 4.01 15.18
C HIS A 14 9.67 3.11 14.79
N ALA A 15 9.45 2.12 13.91
CA ALA A 15 10.51 1.24 13.42
C ALA A 15 11.60 1.98 12.60
N ASN A 16 11.32 3.19 12.12
CA ASN A 16 12.23 3.98 11.29
C ASN A 16 13.14 4.94 12.09
N PHE A 17 13.10 4.89 13.43
CA PHE A 17 14.02 5.63 14.31
C PHE A 17 15.34 4.91 14.62
N VAL A 18 15.47 3.66 14.16
CA VAL A 18 16.70 2.87 14.27
C VAL A 18 17.32 2.73 12.88
N PRO A 19 18.66 2.77 12.74
CA PRO A 19 19.32 2.52 11.46
C PRO A 19 18.95 1.14 10.90
N ALA A 20 18.76 1.07 9.58
CA ALA A 20 18.43 -0.18 8.91
C ALA A 20 19.52 -1.25 9.10
N ASN A 21 19.11 -2.48 9.40
CA ASN A 21 19.98 -3.64 9.54
C ASN A 21 19.40 -4.83 8.76
N ALA A 22 20.12 -5.29 7.73
CA ALA A 22 19.66 -6.37 6.85
C ALA A 22 19.54 -7.74 7.54
N LEU A 23 20.13 -7.91 8.72
CA LEU A 23 20.07 -9.15 9.52
C LEU A 23 18.96 -9.11 10.59
N VAL A 24 18.22 -8.01 10.71
CA VAL A 24 17.18 -7.81 11.74
C VAL A 24 15.88 -7.39 11.08
N THR A 25 14.86 -8.24 11.17
CA THR A 25 13.50 -7.90 10.74
C THR A 25 12.68 -7.43 11.95
N PRO A 26 12.01 -6.26 11.89
CA PRO A 26 11.11 -5.81 12.94
C PRO A 26 9.96 -6.81 13.17
N GLU A 27 9.44 -6.88 14.40
CA GLU A 27 8.33 -7.78 14.76
C GLU A 27 7.06 -7.50 13.95
N HIS A 28 6.71 -6.22 13.78
CA HIS A 28 5.61 -5.78 12.95
C HIS A 28 6.12 -4.96 11.77
N ILE A 29 6.15 -5.57 10.58
CA ILE A 29 6.47 -4.90 9.32
C ILE A 29 5.21 -4.73 8.48
N ALA A 30 4.84 -3.48 8.25
CA ALA A 30 3.70 -3.08 7.42
C ALA A 30 4.10 -1.84 6.62
N PRO A 31 3.44 -1.59 5.49
CA PRO A 31 3.71 -0.37 4.74
C PRO A 31 3.06 0.83 5.42
N VAL A 32 3.48 2.03 5.00
CA VAL A 32 2.79 3.30 5.27
C VAL A 32 1.28 3.20 4.97
N TRP A 33 0.49 3.96 5.71
CA TRP A 33 -0.97 3.84 5.76
C TRP A 33 -1.67 3.85 4.40
N TYR A 34 -1.23 4.67 3.44
CA TYR A 34 -1.86 4.74 2.10
C TYR A 34 -1.58 3.52 1.22
N PHE A 35 -0.64 2.65 1.59
CA PHE A 35 -0.40 1.36 0.93
C PHE A 35 -1.11 0.18 1.61
N THR A 36 -1.73 0.37 2.78
CA THR A 36 -2.32 -0.71 3.57
C THR A 36 -3.40 -1.50 2.81
N LEU A 37 -4.22 -0.83 1.99
CA LEU A 37 -5.26 -1.49 1.20
C LEU A 37 -4.67 -2.46 0.17
N PHE A 38 -3.57 -2.07 -0.49
CA PHE A 38 -2.88 -2.87 -1.49
C PHE A 38 -2.14 -4.05 -0.85
N TYR A 39 -1.49 -3.80 0.29
CA TYR A 39 -0.85 -4.85 1.08
C TYR A 39 -1.86 -5.86 1.62
N SER A 40 -3.07 -5.42 1.97
CA SER A 40 -4.14 -6.32 2.38
C SER A 40 -4.57 -7.24 1.24
N ILE A 41 -4.68 -6.73 0.01
CA ILE A 41 -4.95 -7.55 -1.19
C ILE A 41 -3.84 -8.57 -1.43
N LEU A 42 -2.57 -8.15 -1.34
CA LEU A 42 -1.41 -9.03 -1.50
C LEU A 42 -1.43 -10.19 -0.49
N ARG A 43 -1.77 -9.91 0.77
CA ARG A 43 -1.80 -10.91 1.86
C ARG A 43 -3.06 -11.77 1.88
N ALA A 44 -4.15 -11.32 1.26
CA ALA A 44 -5.40 -12.07 1.18
C ALA A 44 -5.32 -13.29 0.26
N ILE A 45 -4.39 -13.28 -0.71
CA ILE A 45 -4.17 -14.39 -1.65
C ILE A 45 -2.92 -15.16 -1.22
N PRO A 46 -3.03 -16.46 -0.88
CA PRO A 46 -1.89 -17.24 -0.38
C PRO A 46 -0.74 -17.40 -1.39
N ASP A 47 -1.06 -17.44 -2.68
CA ASP A 47 -0.03 -17.47 -3.73
C ASP A 47 0.55 -16.06 -3.96
N PRO A 48 1.87 -15.86 -3.79
CA PRO A 48 2.47 -14.53 -3.90
C PRO A 48 2.36 -13.89 -5.29
N GLN A 49 2.36 -14.70 -6.35
CA GLN A 49 2.32 -14.19 -7.72
C GLN A 49 0.91 -13.70 -8.06
N PHE A 50 -0.11 -14.47 -7.70
CA PHE A 50 -1.51 -14.06 -7.83
C PHE A 50 -1.86 -12.89 -6.89
N GLY A 51 -1.28 -12.86 -5.68
CA GLY A 51 -1.40 -11.73 -4.76
C GLY A 51 -0.84 -10.44 -5.36
N ALA A 52 0.36 -10.49 -5.92
CA ALA A 52 0.96 -9.34 -6.60
C ALA A 52 0.17 -8.91 -7.85
N LEU A 53 -0.33 -9.86 -8.63
CA LEU A 53 -1.18 -9.57 -9.79
C LEU A 53 -2.49 -8.90 -9.38
N ALA A 54 -3.17 -9.40 -8.36
CA ALA A 54 -4.41 -8.80 -7.84
C ALA A 54 -4.17 -7.39 -7.29
N MET A 55 -3.06 -7.18 -6.59
CA MET A 55 -2.66 -5.86 -6.11
C MET A 55 -2.48 -4.88 -7.28
N LEU A 56 -1.78 -5.28 -8.35
CA LEU A 56 -1.63 -4.46 -9.56
C LEU A 56 -2.99 -4.18 -10.23
N LEU A 57 -3.83 -5.21 -10.37
CA LEU A 57 -5.14 -5.09 -11.00
C LEU A 57 -6.08 -4.14 -10.24
N SER A 58 -5.98 -4.07 -8.91
CA SER A 58 -6.79 -3.14 -8.12
C SER A 58 -6.60 -1.67 -8.49
N ILE A 59 -5.41 -1.29 -8.95
CA ILE A 59 -5.12 0.06 -9.46
C ILE A 59 -5.67 0.19 -10.88
N ILE A 60 -5.45 -0.81 -11.72
CA ILE A 60 -5.87 -0.83 -13.13
C ILE A 60 -7.40 -0.71 -13.26
N VAL A 61 -8.17 -1.33 -12.36
CA VAL A 61 -9.64 -1.23 -12.33
C VAL A 61 -10.13 0.22 -12.21
N LEU A 62 -9.40 1.09 -11.51
CA LEU A 62 -9.76 2.51 -11.40
C LEU A 62 -9.72 3.22 -12.76
N PHE A 63 -8.72 2.90 -13.59
CA PHE A 63 -8.60 3.44 -14.95
C PHE A 63 -9.67 2.86 -15.88
N PHE A 64 -10.00 1.57 -15.75
CA PHE A 64 -11.10 0.97 -16.51
C PHE A 64 -12.44 1.60 -16.17
N TYR A 65 -12.74 1.79 -14.88
CA TYR A 65 -13.96 2.46 -14.44
C TYR A 65 -14.05 3.89 -14.98
N HIS A 66 -12.94 4.64 -14.91
CA HIS A 66 -12.88 6.00 -15.45
C HIS A 66 -13.02 6.02 -16.99
N GLY A 67 -12.41 5.08 -17.71
CA GLY A 67 -12.57 4.97 -19.16
C GLY A 67 -14.00 4.64 -19.56
N LEU A 68 -14.65 3.72 -18.84
CA LEU A 68 -16.05 3.34 -19.07
C LEU A 68 -16.98 4.55 -18.94
N ILE A 69 -16.89 5.31 -17.84
CA ILE A 69 -17.76 6.48 -17.62
C ILE A 69 -17.60 7.54 -18.71
N LEU A 70 -16.38 7.78 -19.20
CA LEU A 70 -16.16 8.71 -20.30
C LEU A 70 -16.83 8.26 -21.60
N ILE A 71 -16.78 6.95 -21.91
CA ILE A 71 -17.46 6.39 -23.09
C ILE A 71 -18.98 6.59 -22.97
N GLN A 72 -19.56 6.33 -21.80
CA GLN A 72 -21.01 6.48 -21.59
C GLN A 72 -21.48 7.94 -21.66
N LEU A 73 -20.64 8.91 -21.28
CA LEU A 73 -20.95 10.34 -21.41
C LEU A 73 -20.82 10.85 -22.86
N SER A 74 -20.15 10.09 -23.73
CA SER A 74 -19.93 10.45 -25.14
C SER A 74 -20.98 9.89 -26.11
N LEU A 75 -21.93 9.10 -25.60
CA LEU A 75 -23.05 8.49 -26.33
C LEU A 75 -24.37 9.18 -25.94
#